data_AF-A0A6A4ZX50-F1
#
_entry.id   AF-A0A6A4ZX50-F1
#
_cell.length_a   1.000
_cell.length_b   1.000
_cell.length_c   1.000
_cell.angle_alpha   90.00
_cell.angle_beta   90.00
_cell.angle_gamma   90.00
#
_symmetry.space_group_name_H-M   'P 1'
#
loop_
_entity.id
_entity.type
_entity.pdbx_description
1 polymer ?
#
loop_
_entity_poly.entity_id
_entity_poly.type
_entity_poly.pdbx_seq_one_letter_code
_entity_poly.pdbx_strand_id
1 'polypeptide(L)'
;MYLYSFCKEHELTPLKTSVVLAIMHRVILRDLFLQSHDHGKQSPWTLPESFEHFQSLLLQHSVERPPVSTGIFDAVDVAATVEYVTHSYYRQYHLYQTIFIPQTHVSIVQIACMDISKPRPMPPLQHAIMLRSKEPPPPPSDSEEHIAVVES
;
A
#
# COMPACT_ATOMS: atom_id res chain seq x y z
N MET A 1 -27.59 -7.01 13.58
CA MET A 1 -29.02 -7.34 13.76
C MET A 1 -29.90 -6.99 12.55
N TYR A 2 -29.56 -5.98 11.74
CA TYR A 2 -30.40 -5.53 10.62
C TYR A 2 -30.61 -6.54 9.48
N LEU A 3 -29.62 -7.38 9.17
CA LEU A 3 -29.77 -8.42 8.14
C LEU A 3 -30.82 -9.47 8.54
N TYR A 4 -30.90 -9.80 9.84
CA TYR A 4 -31.89 -10.76 10.33
C TYR A 4 -33.31 -10.17 10.32
N SER A 5 -33.48 -8.88 10.63
CA SER A 5 -34.78 -8.21 10.49
C SER A 5 -35.24 -8.15 9.04
N PHE A 6 -34.33 -7.83 8.11
CA PHE A 6 -34.59 -7.89 6.66
C PHE A 6 -35.06 -9.29 6.23
N CYS A 7 -34.34 -10.33 6.67
CA CYS A 7 -34.70 -11.72 6.40
C CYS A 7 -36.11 -12.09 6.92
N LYS A 8 -36.53 -11.47 8.04
CA LYS A 8 -37.85 -11.70 8.63
C LYS A 8 -38.95 -10.94 7.87
N GLU A 9 -38.66 -9.73 7.38
CA GLU A 9 -39.59 -8.90 6.60
C GLU A 9 -39.92 -9.52 5.24
N HIS A 10 -38.96 -10.20 4.63
CA HIS A 10 -39.13 -10.91 3.34
C HIS A 10 -39.61 -12.37 3.49
N GLU A 11 -40.06 -12.78 4.69
CA GLU A 11 -40.59 -14.14 4.98
C GLU A 11 -39.67 -15.28 4.51
N LEU A 12 -38.35 -15.08 4.55
CA LEU A 12 -37.41 -16.10 4.10
C LEU A 12 -37.46 -17.33 5.01
N THR A 13 -37.47 -18.52 4.38
CA THR A 13 -37.36 -19.81 5.07
C THR A 13 -36.14 -19.83 6.01
N PRO A 14 -36.20 -20.51 7.18
CA PRO A 14 -35.07 -20.60 8.10
C PRO A 14 -33.77 -21.09 7.45
N LEU A 15 -33.88 -21.94 6.42
CA LEU A 15 -32.74 -22.40 5.65
C LEU A 15 -32.12 -21.25 4.84
N LYS A 16 -32.92 -20.51 4.06
CA LYS A 16 -32.47 -19.34 3.29
C LYS A 16 -31.79 -18.30 4.17
N THR A 17 -32.39 -17.99 5.32
CA THR A 17 -31.82 -17.00 6.27
C THR A 17 -30.47 -17.43 6.82
N SER A 18 -30.32 -18.71 7.19
CA SER A 18 -29.05 -19.25 7.67
C SER A 18 -27.94 -19.16 6.62
N VAL A 19 -28.28 -19.40 5.35
CA VAL A 19 -27.33 -19.33 4.24
C VAL A 19 -26.93 -17.88 3.95
N VAL A 20 -27.87 -16.94 3.90
CA VAL A 20 -27.56 -15.51 3.71
C VAL A 20 -26.64 -15.01 4.82
N LEU A 21 -26.94 -15.34 6.08
CA LEU A 21 -26.10 -15.00 7.24
C LEU A 21 -24.70 -15.62 7.11
N ALA A 22 -24.60 -16.89 6.71
CA ALA A 22 -23.33 -17.57 6.53
C ALA A 22 -22.49 -16.97 5.39
N ILE A 23 -23.11 -16.64 4.24
CA ILE A 23 -22.45 -15.98 3.11
C ILE A 23 -21.90 -14.63 3.58
N MET A 24 -22.73 -13.80 4.20
CA MET A 24 -22.30 -12.47 4.67
C MET A 24 -21.18 -12.56 5.71
N HIS A 25 -21.30 -13.48 6.66
CA HIS A 25 -20.25 -13.71 7.66
C HIS A 25 -18.94 -14.15 6.99
N ARG A 26 -19.00 -15.04 6.00
CA ARG A 26 -17.82 -15.50 5.25
C ARG A 26 -17.16 -14.39 4.44
N VAL A 27 -17.96 -13.55 3.75
CA VAL A 27 -17.46 -12.40 2.98
C VAL A 27 -16.77 -11.40 3.92
N ILE A 28 -17.43 -11.02 5.02
CA ILE A 28 -16.87 -10.07 6.00
C ILE A 28 -15.58 -10.62 6.61
N LEU A 29 -15.57 -11.88 7.05
CA LEU A 29 -14.36 -12.49 7.60
C LEU A 29 -13.23 -12.52 6.57
N ARG A 30 -13.53 -12.84 5.31
CA ARG A 30 -12.52 -12.88 4.27
C ARG A 30 -11.94 -11.49 3.98
N ASP A 31 -12.80 -10.50 3.77
CA ASP A 31 -12.39 -9.16 3.38
C ASP A 31 -11.65 -8.42 4.49
N LEU A 32 -11.96 -8.74 5.75
CA LEU A 32 -11.47 -8.02 6.92
C LEU A 32 -10.38 -8.75 7.71
N PHE A 33 -10.44 -10.09 7.79
CA PHE A 33 -9.56 -10.89 8.65
C PHE A 33 -8.67 -11.87 7.88
N LEU A 34 -9.15 -12.49 6.80
CA LEU A 34 -8.32 -13.37 5.99
C LEU A 34 -7.56 -12.58 4.92
N GLN A 35 -6.51 -11.89 5.37
CA GLN A 35 -5.39 -11.56 4.50
C GLN A 35 -4.51 -12.81 4.35
N SER A 36 -4.93 -13.79 3.55
CA SER A 36 -4.04 -14.86 3.08
C SER A 36 -4.21 -14.98 1.56
N HIS A 37 -3.15 -14.84 0.76
CA HIS A 37 -1.97 -15.70 0.78
C HIS A 37 -0.75 -14.95 0.23
N ASP A 38 0.41 -15.23 0.84
CA ASP A 38 1.77 -15.04 0.31
C ASP A 38 2.38 -13.62 0.31
N HIS A 39 3.20 -13.38 1.34
CA HIS A 39 4.39 -12.53 1.32
C HIS A 39 4.22 -11.03 0.94
N GLY A 40 3.53 -10.30 1.82
CA GLY A 40 4.04 -9.02 2.33
C GLY A 40 3.82 -7.73 1.53
N LYS A 41 3.09 -7.72 0.41
CA LYS A 41 2.96 -6.50 -0.42
C LYS A 41 1.66 -6.32 -1.22
N GLN A 42 0.52 -6.86 -0.81
CA GLN A 42 -0.72 -6.68 -1.60
C GLN A 42 -1.78 -5.85 -0.86
N SER A 43 -2.39 -4.95 -1.63
CA SER A 43 -3.45 -4.02 -1.25
C SER A 43 -4.62 -4.73 -0.57
N PRO A 44 -5.37 -4.07 0.34
CA PRO A 44 -6.71 -4.50 0.70
C PRO A 44 -7.52 -4.91 -0.54
N TRP A 45 -8.36 -5.95 -0.40
CA TRP A 45 -9.32 -6.34 -1.41
C TRP A 45 -10.11 -5.12 -1.88
N THR A 46 -10.26 -4.98 -3.20
CA THR A 46 -11.03 -3.85 -3.74
C THR A 46 -12.53 -4.15 -3.64
N LEU A 47 -13.34 -3.09 -3.55
CA LEU A 47 -14.81 -3.21 -3.56
C LEU A 47 -15.35 -4.10 -4.71
N PRO A 48 -14.91 -3.96 -5.98
CA PRO A 48 -15.37 -4.83 -7.06
C PRO A 48 -15.00 -6.31 -6.87
N GLU A 49 -13.79 -6.64 -6.38
CA GLU A 49 -13.39 -8.03 -6.12
C GLU A 49 -14.20 -8.67 -4.98
N SER A 50 -14.50 -7.87 -3.94
CA SER A 50 -15.39 -8.33 -2.88
C SER A 50 -16.79 -8.63 -3.41
N PHE A 51 -17.32 -7.70 -4.21
CA PHE A 51 -18.65 -7.84 -4.80
C PHE A 51 -18.76 -9.04 -5.75
N GLU A 52 -17.75 -9.27 -6.60
CA GLU A 52 -17.69 -10.42 -7.49
C GLU A 52 -17.69 -11.74 -6.71
N HIS A 53 -16.93 -11.80 -5.60
CA HIS A 53 -16.94 -12.99 -4.76
C HIS A 53 -18.29 -13.22 -4.07
N PHE A 54 -18.89 -12.17 -3.52
CA PHE A 54 -20.22 -12.25 -2.95
C PHE A 54 -21.24 -12.76 -3.98
N GLN A 55 -21.19 -12.22 -5.20
CA GLN A 55 -22.04 -12.65 -6.31
C GLN A 55 -21.79 -14.13 -6.67
N SER A 56 -20.53 -14.58 -6.70
CA SER A 56 -20.18 -15.98 -6.98
C SER A 56 -20.76 -16.95 -5.94
N LEU A 57 -20.66 -16.60 -4.66
CA LEU A 57 -21.21 -17.39 -3.55
C LEU A 57 -22.73 -17.45 -3.64
N LEU A 58 -23.36 -16.30 -3.92
CA LEU A 58 -24.80 -16.19 -4.01
C LEU A 58 -25.36 -16.98 -5.21
N LEU A 59 -24.68 -16.94 -6.36
CA LEU A 59 -25.02 -17.76 -7.53
C LEU A 59 -24.87 -19.26 -7.28
N GLN A 60 -23.83 -19.68 -6.53
CA GLN A 60 -23.62 -21.08 -6.16
C GLN A 60 -24.77 -21.63 -5.29
N HIS A 61 -25.48 -20.77 -4.57
CA HIS A 61 -26.64 -21.16 -3.75
C HIS A 61 -28.00 -20.86 -4.41
N SER A 62 -28.01 -20.29 -5.62
CA SER A 62 -29.23 -19.96 -6.36
C SER A 62 -29.46 -20.86 -7.58
N VAL A 63 -28.41 -21.26 -8.29
CA VAL A 63 -28.55 -22.12 -9.48
C VAL A 63 -28.54 -23.59 -9.06
N GLU A 64 -29.50 -24.37 -9.52
CA GLU A 64 -29.57 -25.81 -9.25
C GLU A 64 -28.70 -26.58 -10.26
N ARG A 65 -27.40 -26.73 -9.99
CA ARG A 65 -26.51 -27.69 -10.67
C ARG A 65 -25.93 -28.70 -9.67
N PRO A 66 -26.49 -29.91 -9.58
CA PRO A 66 -25.81 -31.03 -8.91
C PRO A 66 -24.53 -31.34 -9.70
N PRO A 67 -23.32 -31.54 -9.11
CA PRO A 67 -22.94 -31.76 -7.71
C PRO A 67 -22.37 -30.54 -6.93
N VAL A 68 -22.51 -29.31 -7.42
CA VAL A 68 -21.75 -28.13 -6.90
C VAL A 68 -22.63 -27.07 -6.25
N SER A 69 -23.93 -27.05 -6.53
CA SER A 69 -24.83 -25.96 -6.18
C SER A 69 -26.23 -26.45 -5.82
N THR A 70 -26.81 -25.86 -4.77
CA THR A 70 -28.13 -26.17 -4.23
C THR A 70 -29.06 -25.01 -4.56
N GLY A 71 -30.16 -25.24 -5.28
CA GLY A 71 -31.14 -24.21 -5.66
C GLY A 71 -32.00 -23.75 -4.48
N ILE A 72 -31.39 -23.05 -3.54
CA ILE A 72 -32.04 -22.64 -2.28
C ILE A 72 -32.78 -21.30 -2.45
N PHE A 73 -32.29 -20.43 -3.33
CA PHE A 73 -32.83 -19.08 -3.53
C PHE A 73 -33.57 -18.93 -4.85
N ASP A 74 -34.70 -18.20 -4.79
CA ASP A 74 -35.39 -17.74 -5.99
C ASP A 74 -34.75 -16.44 -6.52
N ALA A 75 -34.94 -16.12 -7.80
CA ALA A 75 -34.36 -14.95 -8.44
C ALA A 75 -34.78 -13.63 -7.77
N VAL A 76 -36.00 -13.57 -7.25
CA VAL A 76 -36.52 -12.39 -6.53
C VAL A 76 -35.79 -12.19 -5.20
N ASP A 77 -35.60 -13.27 -4.45
CA ASP A 77 -34.88 -13.23 -3.16
C ASP A 77 -33.43 -12.81 -3.34
N VAL A 78 -32.79 -13.28 -4.43
CA VAL A 78 -31.43 -12.91 -4.81
C VAL A 78 -31.32 -11.41 -5.06
N ALA A 79 -32.21 -10.85 -5.89
CA ALA A 79 -32.17 -9.43 -6.23
C ALA A 79 -32.36 -8.55 -4.99
N ALA A 80 -33.34 -8.88 -4.14
CA ALA A 80 -33.59 -8.15 -2.90
C ALA A 80 -32.39 -8.23 -1.93
N THR A 81 -31.76 -9.40 -1.82
CA THR A 81 -30.58 -9.59 -0.97
C THR A 81 -29.40 -8.77 -1.46
N VAL A 82 -29.12 -8.77 -2.77
CA VAL A 82 -28.02 -7.99 -3.37
C VAL A 82 -28.25 -6.50 -3.16
N GLU A 83 -29.46 -6.01 -3.38
CA GLU A 83 -29.81 -4.60 -3.17
C GLU A 83 -29.62 -4.19 -1.71
N TYR A 84 -30.11 -5.00 -0.76
CA TYR A 84 -29.97 -4.75 0.67
C TYR A 84 -28.49 -4.71 1.11
N VAL A 85 -27.70 -5.70 0.69
CA VAL A 85 -26.27 -5.81 1.04
C VAL A 85 -25.48 -4.63 0.45
N THR A 86 -25.83 -4.19 -0.76
CA THR A 86 -25.18 -3.03 -1.40
C THR A 86 -25.43 -1.75 -0.61
N HIS A 87 -26.68 -1.51 -0.19
CA HIS A 87 -27.06 -0.29 0.55
C HIS A 87 -26.60 -0.28 2.01
N SER A 88 -26.43 -1.45 2.63
CA SER A 88 -26.04 -1.57 4.03
C SER A 88 -24.53 -1.74 4.20
N TYR A 89 -23.98 -2.84 3.67
CA TYR A 89 -22.58 -3.22 3.87
C TYR A 89 -21.63 -2.48 2.92
N TYR A 90 -21.86 -2.58 1.60
CA TYR A 90 -20.91 -2.02 0.62
C TYR A 90 -20.87 -0.50 0.64
N ARG A 91 -21.98 0.16 0.97
CA ARG A 91 -22.02 1.62 1.20
C ARG A 91 -21.01 2.10 2.25
N GLN A 92 -20.71 1.26 3.24
CA GLN A 92 -19.78 1.57 4.34
C GLN A 92 -18.46 0.79 4.24
N TYR A 93 -18.15 0.23 3.07
CA TYR A 93 -17.01 -0.66 2.89
C TYR A 93 -15.67 -0.02 3.27
N HIS A 94 -15.38 1.19 2.76
CA HIS A 94 -14.14 1.91 3.07
C HIS A 94 -13.98 2.24 4.56
N LEU A 95 -15.08 2.48 5.28
CA LEU A 95 -15.04 2.72 6.72
C LEU A 95 -14.57 1.47 7.46
N TYR A 96 -15.15 0.31 7.13
CA TYR A 96 -14.74 -0.96 7.71
C TYR A 96 -13.29 -1.30 7.38
N GLN A 97 -12.86 -1.12 6.13
CA GLN A 97 -11.45 -1.31 5.76
C GLN A 97 -10.52 -0.44 6.60
N THR A 98 -10.86 0.83 6.81
CA THR A 98 -10.00 1.77 7.56
C THR A 98 -9.88 1.39 9.04
N ILE A 99 -10.96 0.89 9.66
CA ILE A 99 -10.99 0.58 11.10
C ILE A 99 -10.29 -0.73 11.41
N PHE A 100 -10.50 -1.75 10.58
CA PHE A 100 -10.07 -3.10 10.89
C PHE A 100 -8.76 -3.50 10.21
N ILE A 101 -8.35 -2.84 9.12
CA ILE A 101 -7.08 -3.13 8.46
C ILE A 101 -5.99 -2.27 9.12
N PRO A 102 -4.93 -2.87 9.68
CA PRO A 102 -3.83 -2.12 10.26
C PRO A 102 -3.15 -1.28 9.16
N GLN A 103 -3.19 0.05 9.31
CA GLN A 103 -2.56 0.94 8.34
C GLN A 103 -1.04 0.81 8.40
N THR A 104 -0.41 0.58 7.25
CA THR A 104 1.04 0.60 7.12
C THR A 104 1.50 2.05 7.02
N HIS A 105 2.12 2.54 8.09
CA HIS A 105 2.71 3.88 8.08
C HIS A 105 4.03 3.86 7.31
N VAL A 106 4.10 4.63 6.23
CA VAL A 106 5.35 4.83 5.47
C VAL A 106 6.08 6.03 6.05
N SER A 107 7.14 5.78 6.81
CA SER A 107 8.05 6.84 7.25
C SER A 107 9.05 7.15 6.14
N ILE A 108 8.85 8.26 5.43
CA ILE A 108 9.82 8.77 4.46
C ILE A 108 10.86 9.57 5.24
N VAL A 109 12.08 9.07 5.32
CA VAL A 109 13.21 9.81 5.91
C VAL A 109 13.99 10.46 4.76
N GLN A 110 13.94 11.79 4.70
CA GLN A 110 14.75 12.55 3.76
C GLN A 110 16.17 12.65 4.29
N ILE A 111 17.10 11.93 3.66
CA ILE A 111 18.54 12.14 3.87
C ILE A 111 18.91 13.40 3.07
N ALA A 112 19.58 14.35 3.71
CA ALA A 112 20.07 15.54 3.03
C ALA A 112 20.94 15.11 1.84
N CYS A 113 20.60 15.59 0.63
CA CYS A 113 21.49 15.50 -0.51
C CYS A 113 22.73 16.32 -0.13
N MET A 114 23.92 15.70 -0.15
CA MET A 114 25.21 16.22 0.36
C MET A 114 25.49 15.96 1.85
N ASP A 115 25.43 14.70 2.30
CA ASP A 115 26.22 14.30 3.46
C ASP A 115 27.71 14.37 3.06
N ILE A 116 28.32 15.53 3.27
CA ILE A 116 29.77 15.70 3.08
C ILE A 116 30.40 14.76 4.09
N SER A 117 30.98 13.66 3.61
CA SER A 117 31.76 12.72 4.41
C SER A 117 32.63 13.53 5.36
N LYS A 118 32.35 13.44 6.68
CA LYS A 118 33.17 14.15 7.69
C LYS A 118 34.63 13.79 7.37
N PRO A 119 35.49 14.79 7.06
CA PRO A 119 36.85 14.49 6.64
C PRO A 119 37.49 13.63 7.73
N ARG A 120 38.20 12.57 7.31
CA ARG A 120 38.89 11.67 8.24
C ARG A 120 39.66 12.54 9.25
N PRO A 121 39.46 12.34 10.57
CA PRO A 121 40.17 13.14 11.56
C PRO A 121 41.67 13.02 11.28
N MET A 122 42.36 14.16 11.28
CA MET A 122 43.79 14.18 11.01
C MET A 122 44.50 13.23 11.99
N PRO A 123 45.43 12.39 11.49
CA PRO A 123 46.22 11.54 12.38
C PRO A 123 47.01 12.40 13.37
N PRO A 124 47.30 11.89 14.58
CA PRO A 124 48.03 12.64 15.60
C PRO A 124 49.42 13.03 15.10
N LEU A 125 49.92 14.17 15.60
CA LEU A 125 51.18 14.83 15.19
C LEU A 125 52.41 13.90 15.21
N GLN A 126 52.35 12.79 15.95
CA GLN A 126 53.36 11.74 15.98
C GLN A 126 53.63 11.12 14.60
N HIS A 127 52.65 11.14 13.68
CA HIS A 127 52.78 10.63 12.32
C HIS A 127 53.16 11.70 11.29
N ALA A 128 53.52 12.92 11.73
CA ALA A 128 53.85 14.00 10.82
C ALA A 128 55.23 13.79 10.17
N ILE A 129 55.31 14.00 8.85
CA ILE A 129 56.57 14.05 8.10
C ILE A 129 56.94 15.53 7.95
N MET A 130 58.17 15.89 8.33
CA MET A 130 58.68 17.25 8.14
C MET A 130 58.85 17.56 6.65
N LEU A 131 57.97 18.39 6.11
CA LEU A 131 58.16 19.01 4.80
C LEU A 131 59.22 20.11 4.92
N ARG A 132 60.41 19.85 4.38
CA ARG A 132 61.45 20.88 4.25
C ARG A 132 60.90 21.98 3.35
N SER A 133 60.84 23.21 3.85
CA SER A 133 60.41 24.37 3.07
C SER A 133 61.23 24.44 1.78
N LYS A 134 60.55 24.41 0.63
CA LYS A 134 61.16 24.65 -0.68
C LYS A 134 61.82 26.04 -0.62
N GLU A 135 63.14 26.08 -0.77
CA GLU A 135 63.87 27.35 -0.89
C GLU A 135 63.24 28.18 -2.02
N PRO A 136 62.98 29.48 -1.79
CA PRO A 136 62.42 30.34 -2.82
C PRO A 136 63.37 30.36 -4.03
N PRO A 137 62.85 30.35 -5.27
CA PRO A 137 63.68 30.43 -6.46
C PRO A 137 64.54 31.71 -6.42
N PRO A 138 65.80 31.66 -6.92
CA PRO A 138 66.67 32.82 -6.92
C PRO A 138 66.03 33.98 -7.72
N PRO A 139 66.24 35.24 -7.29
CA PRO A 139 65.67 36.39 -7.97
C PRO A 139 66.18 36.49 -9.42
N PRO A 140 65.35 36.99 -10.35
CA PRO A 140 65.79 37.23 -11.72
C PRO A 140 66.95 38.24 -11.71
N SER A 141 68.04 37.88 -12.38
CA SER A 141 69.13 38.80 -12.69
C SER A 141 68.65 39.85 -13.68
N ASP A 142 68.37 41.06 -13.18
CA ASP A 142 68.13 42.24 -14.00
C ASP A 142 69.35 42.51 -14.88
N SER A 143 69.18 42.29 -16.19
CA SER A 143 70.08 42.81 -17.22
C SER A 143 69.25 43.44 -18.33
N GLU A 144 69.37 44.77 -18.36
CA GLU A 144 69.26 45.66 -19.52
C GLU A 144 67.86 46.15 -19.96
N GLU A 145 67.59 47.39 -19.54
CA GLU A 145 66.82 48.39 -20.28
C GLU A 145 67.35 48.55 -21.71
N HIS A 146 66.51 48.40 -22.73
CA HIS A 146 66.34 49.43 -23.77
C HIS A 146 65.09 49.19 -24.65
N ILE A 147 64.10 50.03 -24.38
CA ILE A 147 63.19 50.76 -25.26
C ILE A 147 63.38 50.56 -26.78
N ALA A 148 62.29 50.18 -27.46
CA ALA A 148 61.90 50.80 -28.74
C ALA A 148 60.39 50.62 -28.98
N VAL A 149 59.62 51.64 -28.61
CA VAL A 149 58.28 51.91 -29.14
C VAL A 149 58.44 52.40 -30.58
N VAL A 150 57.74 51.76 -31.51
CA VAL A 150 57.56 52.22 -32.89
C VAL A 150 56.31 53.10 -32.91
N GLU A 151 56.47 54.39 -33.20
CA GLU A 151 55.37 55.30 -33.55
C GLU A 151 55.29 55.46 -35.08
N SER A 152 54.11 55.87 -35.56
CA SER A 152 53.68 56.01 -36.96
C SER A 152 54.53 56.95 -37.81
#